data_AF-A0A7J9EV22-F1
#
_entry.id   AF-A0A7J9EV22-F1
#
_cell.length_a   1.000
_cell.length_b   1.000
_cell.length_c   1.000
_cell.angle_alpha   90.00
_cell.angle_beta   90.00
_cell.angle_gamma   90.00
#
_symmetry.space_group_name_H-M   'P 1'
#
loop_
_entity.id
_entity.type
_entity.pdbx_description
1 polymer ?
#
loop_
_entity_poly.entity_id
_entity_poly.type
_entity_poly.pdbx_seq_one_letter_code
_entity_poly.pdbx_strand_id
1 'polypeptide(L)' 'MESYLEKQNRDVLQKSFKEMISTLPKENCWGFPEDQYQYQGFWFTPRFLQGALSAQQQFQAQPTDIILCSSPRTGTT' A
#
# COMPACT_ATOMS: atom_id res chain seq x y z
N MET A 1 -21.29 -12.50 5.03
CA MET A 1 -20.90 -12.21 6.42
C MET A 1 -19.45 -12.65 6.52
N GLU A 2 -18.50 -11.72 6.65
CA GLU A 2 -17.08 -12.08 6.74
C GLU A 2 -16.87 -13.01 7.93
N SER A 3 -16.12 -14.09 7.73
CA SER A 3 -15.82 -15.01 8.80
C SER A 3 -14.91 -14.34 9.83
N TYR A 4 -15.06 -14.72 11.10
CA TYR A 4 -14.20 -14.23 12.18
C TYR A 4 -12.70 -14.44 11.87
N LEU A 5 -12.38 -15.53 11.17
CA LEU A 5 -11.02 -15.86 10.74
C LEU A 5 -10.48 -14.85 9.72
N GLU A 6 -11.27 -14.47 8.71
CA GLU A 6 -10.87 -13.45 7.73
C GLU A 6 -10.64 -12.10 8.38
N LYS A 7 -11.49 -11.73 9.35
CA LYS A 7 -11.34 -10.48 10.10
C LYS A 7 -10.05 -10.50 10.94
N GLN A 8 -9.80 -11.56 11.70
CA GLN A 8 -8.59 -11.71 12.51
C GLN A 8 -7.33 -11.67 11.65
N ASN A 9 -7.33 -12.32 10.49
CA ASN A 9 -6.20 -12.29 9.55
C ASN A 9 -5.92 -10.90 9.01
N ARG A 10 -6.97 -10.11 8.70
CA ARG A 10 -6.79 -8.71 8.29
C ARG A 10 -6.24 -7.84 9.41
N ASP A 11 -6.71 -8.02 10.64
CA ASP A 11 -6.23 -7.24 11.79
C ASP A 11 -4.73 -7.52 12.06
N VAL A 12 -4.31 -8.78 11.98
CA VAL A 12 -2.90 -9.18 12.10
C VAL A 12 -2.06 -8.58 10.97
N LEU A 13 -2.56 -8.63 9.73
CA LEU A 13 -1.87 -8.06 8.58
C LEU A 13 -1.73 -6.53 8.68
N GLN A 14 -2.78 -5.84 9.12
CA GLN A 14 -2.74 -4.41 9.33
C GLN A 14 -1.72 -4.02 10.42
N LYS A 15 -1.65 -4.81 11.50
CA LYS A 15 -0.67 -4.60 12.56
C LYS A 15 0.76 -4.77 12.04
N SER A 16 1.04 -5.84 11.28
CA SER A 16 2.38 -6.07 10.72
C SER A 16 2.81 -4.97 9.74
N PHE A 17 1.88 -4.43 8.93
CA PHE A 17 2.17 -3.29 8.06
C PHE A 17 2.49 -2.04 8.86
N LYS A 18 1.75 -1.76 9.93
CA LYS A 18 2.02 -0.61 10.79
C LYS A 18 3.43 -0.70 11.42
N GLU A 19 3.81 -1.89 11.88
CA GLU A 19 5.14 -2.15 12.43
C GLU A 19 6.22 -1.97 11.35
N MET A 20 6.05 -2.55 10.16
CA MET A 20 6.98 -2.37 9.04
C MET A 20 7.14 -0.89 8.67
N ILE A 21 6.04 -0.18 8.43
CA ILE A 21 6.03 1.23 8.03
C ILE A 21 6.74 2.11 9.07
N SER A 22 6.60 1.78 10.36
CA SER A 22 7.28 2.53 11.44
C SER A 22 8.81 2.44 11.40
N THR A 23 9.37 1.44 10.71
CA THR A 23 10.83 1.27 10.55
C THR A 23 11.40 1.94 9.31
N LEU A 24 10.54 2.41 8.40
CA LEU A 24 10.98 3.00 7.13
C LEU A 24 11.47 4.44 7.33
N PRO A 25 12.42 4.89 6.51
CA PRO A 25 12.73 6.31 6.41
C PRO A 25 11.47 7.09 6.08
N LYS A 26 11.23 8.19 6.78
CA LYS A 26 10.11 9.07 6.53
C LYS A 26 10.56 10.52 6.46
N GLU A 27 9.90 11.29 5.61
CA GLU A 27 10.21 12.69 5.39
C GLU A 27 8.93 13.50 5.20
N ASN A 28 8.92 14.72 5.73
CA ASN A 28 7.88 15.68 5.43
C ASN A 28 8.18 16.29 4.05
N CYS A 29 7.64 15.68 3.00
CA CYS A 29 7.83 16.20 1.65
C CYS A 29 7.00 17.47 1.46
N TRP A 30 7.65 18.50 0.91
CA TRP A 30 7.03 19.82 0.71
C TRP A 30 5.74 19.72 -0.12
N GLY A 31 4.66 20.32 0.38
CA GLY A 31 3.35 20.33 -0.28
C GLY A 31 2.45 19.13 0.04
N PHE A 32 2.89 18.17 0.86
CA PHE A 32 2.06 17.06 1.32
C PHE A 32 1.61 17.25 2.78
N PRO A 33 0.34 16.92 3.11
CA PRO A 33 -0.19 17.04 4.47
C PRO A 33 0.32 15.94 5.41
N GLU A 34 0.83 14.83 4.87
CA GLU A 34 1.27 13.65 5.61
C GLU A 34 2.74 13.34 5.29
N ASP A 35 3.47 12.81 6.28
CA ASP A 35 4.81 12.26 6.10
C ASP A 35 4.80 11.22 4.96
N GLN A 36 5.80 11.30 4.09
CA GLN A 36 6.04 10.28 3.07
C GLN A 36 7.00 9.25 3.62
N TYR A 37 6.82 7.99 3.21
CA TYR A 37 7.64 6.86 3.64
C TYR A 37 8.37 6.29 2.42
N GLN A 38 9.67 6.08 2.56
CA GLN A 38 10.49 5.49 1.52
C GLN A 38 10.35 3.98 1.53
N TYR A 39 9.86 3.40 0.44
CA TYR A 39 9.71 1.96 0.27
C TYR A 39 10.10 1.55 -1.15
N GLN A 40 11.00 0.56 -1.27
CA GLN A 40 11.49 0.05 -2.57
C GLN A 40 11.92 1.14 -3.58
N GLY A 41 12.52 2.23 -3.10
CA GLY A 41 13.01 3.33 -3.95
C GLY A 41 11.98 4.42 -4.28
N PHE A 42 10.74 4.31 -3.81
CA PHE A 42 9.68 5.30 -4.01
C PHE A 42 9.19 5.89 -2.69
N TRP A 43 8.68 7.12 -2.75
CA TRP A 43 8.05 7.79 -1.62
C TRP A 43 6.53 7.65 -1.70
N PHE A 44 5.92 7.20 -0.60
CA PHE A 44 4.49 6.94 -0.52
C PHE A 44 3.84 7.68 0.66
N THR A 45 2.60 8.12 0.48
CA THR A 45 1.75 8.43 1.62
C THR A 45 1.42 7.13 2.37
N PRO A 46 1.12 7.17 3.68
CA PRO A 46 0.72 5.99 4.45
C PRO A 46 -0.38 5.17 3.76
N ARG A 47 -1.37 5.86 3.18
CA ARG A 47 -2.49 5.22 2.49
C ARG A 47 -2.04 4.44 1.25
N PHE A 48 -1.22 5.05 0.39
CA PHE A 48 -0.74 4.37 -0.82
C PHE A 48 0.22 3.24 -0.48
N LEU A 49 1.06 3.40 0.55
CA LEU A 49 1.97 2.36 1.00
C LEU A 49 1.21 1.14 1.53
N GLN A 50 0.19 1.35 2.38
CA GLN A 50 -0.64 0.25 2.88
C GLN A 50 -1.34 -0.49 1.73
N GLY A 51 -1.86 0.23 0.73
CA GLY A 51 -2.46 -0.36 -0.46
C GLY A 51 -1.46 -1.18 -1.29
N ALA A 52 -0.25 -0.66 -1.48
CA ALA A 52 0.82 -1.36 -2.19
C ALA A 52 1.23 -2.66 -1.47
N LEU A 53 1.40 -2.62 -0.14
CA LEU A 53 1.73 -3.80 0.66
C LEU A 53 0.61 -4.86 0.61
N SER A 54 -0.65 -4.43 0.73
CA SER A 54 -1.80 -5.33 0.56
C SER A 54 -1.82 -5.96 -0.83
N ALA A 55 -1.64 -5.18 -1.89
CA ALA A 55 -1.63 -5.69 -3.26
C ALA A 55 -0.49 -6.70 -3.45
N GLN A 56 0.72 -6.39 -2.99
CA GLN A 56 1.87 -7.29 -3.08
C GLN A 56 1.65 -8.63 -2.37
N GLN A 57 0.92 -8.66 -1.25
CA GLN A 57 0.72 -9.88 -0.46
C GLN A 57 -0.53 -10.67 -0.83
N GLN A 58 -1.57 -10.01 -1.32
CA GLN A 58 -2.91 -10.60 -1.45
C GLN A 58 -3.42 -10.66 -2.89
N PHE A 59 -2.87 -9.86 -3.81
CA PHE A 59 -3.30 -9.88 -5.20
C PHE A 59 -2.79 -11.16 -5.89
N GLN A 60 -3.72 -11.98 -6.38
CA GLN A 60 -3.43 -13.18 -7.17
C GLN A 60 -3.77 -12.92 -8.62
N ALA A 61 -2.78 -12.49 -9.40
CA ALA A 61 -2.95 -12.24 -10.82
C ALA A 61 -3.39 -13.52 -11.55
N GLN A 62 -4.36 -13.39 -12.44
CA GLN A 62 -4.76 -14.43 -13.39
C GLN A 62 -4.05 -14.22 -14.74
N PRO A 63 -3.82 -15.28 -15.53
CA PRO A 63 -3.21 -15.14 -16.86
C PRO A 63 -3.97 -14.24 -17.84
N THR A 64 -5.25 -14.01 -17.57
CA THR A 64 -6.14 -13.16 -18.38
C THR A 64 -6.20 -11.71 -17.91
N ASP A 65 -5.58 -11.39 -16.78
CA ASP A 65 -5.62 -10.03 -16.23
C ASP A 65 -4.76 -9.08 -17.06
N ILE A 66 -5.29 -7.89 -17.32
CA ILE A 66 -4.55 -6.80 -17.96
C ILE A 66 -4.36 -5.71 -16.91
N ILE A 67 -3.10 -5.43 -16.56
CA ILE A 67 -2.75 -4.35 -15.64
C ILE A 67 -2.35 -3.12 -16.45
N LEU A 68 -3.18 -2.09 -16.39
CA LEU A 68 -2.86 -0.77 -16.94
C LEU A 68 -2.07 0.04 -15.90
N CYS A 69 -0.84 0.39 -16.23
CA CYS A 69 0.04 1.19 -15.37
C CYS A 69 0.26 2.58 -15.97
N SER A 70 0.15 3.61 -15.15
CA SER A 70 0.54 4.96 -15.51
C SER A 70 1.02 5.72 -14.29
N SER A 71 1.75 6.82 -14.50
CA SER A 71 1.99 7.78 -13.43
C SER A 71 0.68 8.52 -13.10
N PRO A 72 0.51 9.02 -11.87
CA PRO A 72 -0.62 9.87 -11.55
C PRO A 72 -0.71 11.07 -12.51
N ARG A 73 -1.94 11.44 -12.90
CA ARG A 73 -2.24 12.59 -13.77
C ARG A 73 -1.79 12.48 -15.24
N THR A 74 -1.49 11.29 -15.75
CA THR A 74 -1.09 11.10 -17.16
C THR A 74 -2.22 10.55 -18.05
N GLY A 75 -3.48 10.83 -17.74
CA GLY A 75 -4.61 10.55 -18.66
C GLY A 75 -5.34 9.23 -18.48
N THR A 76 -5.52 8.75 -17.25
CA THR A 76 -6.38 7.59 -16.92
C THR A 76 -7.77 7.98 -16.40
N THR A 77 -8.05 9.28 -16.31
CA THR A 77 -9.27 9.91 -15.75
C THR A 77 -10.35 10.12 -16.79
#